data_AF-A0A7V8XP70-F1
#
_entry.id   AF-A0A7V8XP70-F1
#
_cell.length_a   1.000
_cell.length_b   1.000
_cell.length_c   1.000
_cell.angle_alpha   90.00
_cell.angle_beta   90.00
_cell.angle_gamma   90.00
#
_symmetry.space_group_name_H-M   'P 1'
#
loop_
_entity.id
_entity.type
_entity.pdbx_description
1 polymer ?
#
loop_
_entity_poly.entity_id
_entity_poly.type
_entity_poly.pdbx_seq_one_letter_code
_entity_poly.pdbx_strand_id
1 'polypeptide(L)' 'MRPEPLCACCRRHPVDPKSRPFCSERCKLADLGRWLSGDYRVPGDPPPSADTEGGSDDDV' A
#
# COMPACT_ATOMS: atom_id res chain seq x y z
N MET A 1 -10.76 -27.80 -5.55
CA MET A 1 -9.62 -27.74 -4.60
C MET A 1 -9.11 -26.30 -4.59
N ARG A 2 -8.98 -25.65 -3.43
CA ARG A 2 -8.46 -24.28 -3.35
C ARG A 2 -6.93 -24.33 -3.29
N PRO A 3 -6.21 -23.59 -4.14
CA PRO A 3 -4.74 -23.62 -4.11
C PRO A 3 -4.22 -23.13 -2.76
N GLU A 4 -3.08 -23.68 -2.33
CA GLU A 4 -2.43 -23.23 -1.11
C GLU A 4 -2.02 -21.75 -1.23
N PRO A 5 -2.24 -20.95 -0.17
CA PRO A 5 -1.89 -19.54 -0.20
C PRO A 5 -0.37 -19.36 -0.27
N LEU A 6 0.06 -18.42 -1.11
CA LEU A 6 1.46 -18.00 -1.20
C LEU A 6 1.75 -16.85 -0.23
N CYS A 7 3.01 -16.74 0.17
CA CYS A 7 3.51 -15.68 1.04
C CYS A 7 3.20 -14.28 0.48
N ALA A 8 2.62 -13.41 1.32
CA ALA A 8 2.24 -12.05 0.95
C ALA A 8 3.45 -11.16 0.58
N CYS A 9 4.64 -11.40 1.17
CA CYS A 9 5.83 -10.58 0.95
C CYS A 9 6.60 -10.95 -0.33
N CYS A 10 6.87 -12.25 -0.55
CA CYS A 10 7.75 -12.73 -1.63
C CYS A 10 7.02 -13.41 -2.79
N ARG A 11 5.76 -13.84 -2.58
CA ARG A 11 4.92 -14.55 -3.57
C ARG A 11 5.60 -15.76 -4.24
N ARG A 12 6.56 -16.39 -3.54
CA ARG A 12 7.40 -17.49 -4.06
C ARG A 12 7.17 -18.81 -3.35
N HIS A 13 6.94 -18.75 -2.05
CA HIS A 13 6.83 -19.92 -1.18
C HIS A 13 5.43 -20.01 -0.57
N PRO A 14 4.95 -21.23 -0.24
CA PRO A 14 3.73 -21.41 0.52
C PRO A 14 3.79 -20.70 1.88
N VAL A 15 2.63 -20.33 2.40
CA VAL A 15 2.51 -19.77 3.75
C VAL A 15 2.89 -20.82 4.80
N ASP A 16 3.75 -20.46 5.74
CA ASP A 16 4.05 -21.27 6.91
C ASP A 16 2.99 -20.97 8.00
N PRO A 17 2.32 -21.99 8.58
CA PRO A 17 1.40 -21.82 9.70
C PRO A 17 2.00 -21.03 10.88
N LYS A 18 3.32 -21.15 11.07
CA LYS A 18 4.21 -20.42 11.98
C LYS A 18 4.08 -18.89 11.89
N SER A 19 3.99 -18.42 10.64
CA SER A 19 4.32 -17.05 10.26
C SER A 19 3.30 -16.43 9.31
N ARG A 20 2.05 -16.93 9.32
CA ARG A 20 0.96 -16.43 8.46
C ARG A 20 0.83 -14.90 8.55
N PRO A 21 0.64 -14.19 7.42
CA PRO A 21 0.47 -14.67 6.03
C PRO A 21 1.79 -14.87 5.24
N PHE A 22 2.91 -15.13 5.91
CA PHE A 22 4.24 -15.22 5.31
C PHE A 22 4.78 -16.66 5.30
N CYS A 23 5.88 -16.88 4.59
CA CYS A 23 6.59 -18.16 4.56
C CYS A 23 7.69 -18.27 5.64
N SER A 24 8.03 -17.18 6.33
CA SER A 24 9.06 -17.15 7.37
C SER A 24 9.07 -15.83 8.16
N GLU A 25 9.75 -15.82 9.30
CA GLU A 25 10.02 -14.61 10.09
C GLU A 25 10.78 -13.55 9.30
N ARG A 26 11.72 -13.96 8.44
CA ARG A 26 12.44 -13.04 7.54
C ARG A 26 11.49 -12.27 6.63
N CYS A 27 10.48 -12.92 6.07
CA CYS A 27 9.48 -12.25 5.23
C CYS A 27 8.55 -11.34 6.04
N LYS A 28 8.22 -11.71 7.28
CA LYS A 28 7.46 -10.84 8.19
C LYS A 28 8.22 -9.54 8.51
N LEU A 29 9.50 -9.65 8.84
CA LEU A 29 10.34 -8.48 9.13
C LEU A 29 10.60 -7.62 7.88
N ALA A 30 10.80 -8.24 6.72
CA ALA A 30 10.95 -7.50 5.46
C ALA A 30 9.69 -6.72 5.09
N ASP A 31 8.50 -7.31 5.29
CA ASP A 31 7.23 -6.62 5.10
C ASP A 31 7.12 -5.41 6.04
N LEU A 32 7.40 -5.60 7.33
CA LEU A 32 7.43 -4.52 8.32
C LEU A 32 8.43 -3.41 7.93
N GLY A 33 9.59 -3.76 7.39
CA GLY A 33 10.56 -2.79 6.89
C GLY A 33 9.97 -1.88 5.80
N ARG A 34 9.28 -2.45 4.81
CA ARG A 34 8.60 -1.69 3.75
C ARG A 34 7.52 -0.76 4.29
N TRP A 35 6.79 -1.18 5.32
CA TRP A 35 5.84 -0.32 6.04
C TRP A 35 6.53 0.88 6.67
N LEU A 36 7.60 0.64 7.43
CA LEU A 36 8.32 1.70 8.13
C LEU A 36 9.06 2.64 7.17
N SER A 37 9.48 2.16 5.99
CA SER A 37 10.12 2.96 4.95
C SER A 37 9.13 3.80 4.12
N GLY A 38 7.81 3.56 4.24
CA GLY A 38 6.81 4.25 3.43
C GLY A 38 6.78 3.78 1.97
N ASP A 39 7.21 2.55 1.71
CA ASP A 39 7.18 1.94 0.37
C ASP A 39 5.74 1.59 -0.05
N TYR A 40 4.87 1.32 0.93
CA TYR A 40 3.45 1.11 0.69
C TYR A 40 2.76 2.45 0.45
N ARG A 41 2.34 2.68 -0.80
CA ARG A 41 1.56 3.85 -1.21
C ARG A 41 0.32 3.43 -1.96
N VAL A 42 -0.77 4.15 -1.71
CA VAL A 42 -1.99 4.06 -2.51
C VAL A 42 -1.92 5.17 -3.55
N PRO A 43 -1.95 4.86 -4.87
CA PRO A 43 -2.07 5.89 -5.89
C PRO A 43 -3.34 6.71 -5.63
N GLY A 44 -3.19 8.03 -5.50
CA GLY A 44 -4.32 8.94 -5.43
C GLY A 44 -4.66 9.49 -6.81
N ASP A 45 -5.91 9.88 -7.01
CA ASP A 45 -6.26 10.76 -8.12
C ASP A 45 -5.50 12.09 -7.97
N PRO A 46 -5.14 12.75 -9.10
CA PRO A 46 -4.55 14.07 -9.02
C PRO A 46 -5.49 15.01 -8.24
N PRO A 47 -4.96 15.90 -7.38
CA PRO A 47 -5.80 16.88 -6.72
C PRO A 47 -6.52 17.73 -7.78
N PRO A 48 -7.76 18.17 -7.53
CA PRO A 48 -8.43 19.11 -8.43
C PRO A 48 -7.54 20.32 -8.65
N SER A 49 -7.33 20.72 -9.91
CA SER A 49 -6.52 21.88 -10.25
C SER A 49 -7.10 23.12 -9.58
N ALA A 50 -6.26 23.88 -8.87
CA ALA A 50 -6.63 25.13 -8.25
C ALA A 50 -6.71 26.26 -9.31
N ASP A 51 -7.63 26.12 -10.27
CA ASP A 51 -7.99 27.17 -11.21
C ASP A 51 -9.43 27.62 -10.90
N THR A 52 -9.59 28.29 -9.76
CA THR A 52 -10.69 29.24 -9.55
C THR A 52 -10.11 30.54 -9.03
N GLU A 53 -9.41 31.25 -9.90
CA GLU A 53 -9.39 32.71 -9.84
C GLU A 53 -10.77 33.19 -10.29
N GLY A 54 -11.55 33.69 -9.34
CA GLY A 54 -12.87 34.25 -9.54
C GLY A 54 -13.19 35.22 -8.42
N GLY A 55 -12.27 36.15 -8.16
CA GLY A 55 -12.60 37.36 -7.43
C GLY A 55 -13.54 38.19 -8.29
N SER A 56 -14.78 38.36 -7.83
CA SER A 56 -15.62 39.49 -8.23
C SER A 56 -15.81 40.33 -6.99
N ASP A 57 -14.93 41.33 -6.85
CA ASP A 57 -15.26 42.58 -6.17
C ASP A 57 -16.08 43.38 -7.18
N ASP A 58 -17.39 43.49 -6.97
CA ASP A 58 -18.20 44.55 -7.58
C ASP A 58 -19.20 45.04 -6.53
N ASP A 59 -18.97 46.30 -6.15
CA ASP A 59 -19.65 47.13 -5.17
C ASP A 59 -20.84 47.83 -5.87
N VAL A 60 -22.10 47.50 -5.51
CA VAL A 60 -23.27 48.42 -5.53
C VAL A 60 -24.48 47.87 -4.75
#